data_AF-A0A0F9ARR7-F1
#
_entry.id   AF-A0A0F9ARR7-F1
#
_cell.length_a   1.000
_cell.length_b   1.000
_cell.length_c   1.000
_cell.angle_alpha   90.00
_cell.angle_beta   90.00
_cell.angle_gamma   90.00
#
_symmetry.space_group_name_H-M   'P 1'
#
loop_
_entity.id
_entity.type
_entity.pdbx_description
1 polymer ?
#
loop_
_entity_poly.entity_id
_entity_poly.type
_entity_poly.pdbx_seq_one_letter_code
_entity_poly.pdbx_strand_id
1 'polypeptide(L)'
;MKRYTSYIKRLHKEVQIRCATLLRVLEITEMTTATAYQGLLQKYAPRLIRNERDHKRMLRDIGELMTHPKLSAAENELLNLLIHLVTQHEEPIDPMPDVPPDRMLAHLIEAKGVSQSEVAKAIGIPRSTISDVLTGRRQISKAN
;
A
#
# COMPACT_ATOMS: atom_id res chain seq x y z
N MET A 1 -11.39 61.07 10.36
CA MET A 1 -10.83 59.94 11.15
C MET A 1 -11.85 58.86 11.55
N LYS A 2 -13.05 59.19 12.09
CA LYS A 2 -14.03 58.18 12.58
C LYS A 2 -14.44 57.08 11.57
N ARG A 3 -14.56 57.41 10.28
CA ARG A 3 -14.95 56.45 9.22
C ARG A 3 -13.89 55.37 8.94
N TYR A 4 -12.61 55.72 9.04
CA TYR A 4 -11.50 54.79 8.81
C TYR A 4 -11.40 53.75 9.95
N THR A 5 -11.60 54.18 11.20
CA THR A 5 -11.65 53.29 12.36
C THR A 5 -12.85 52.34 12.31
N SER A 6 -14.01 52.80 11.81
CA SER A 6 -15.18 51.94 11.62
C SER A 6 -14.99 50.90 10.53
N TYR A 7 -14.26 51.23 9.46
CA TYR A 7 -13.95 50.30 8.37
C TYR A 7 -13.04 49.16 8.86
N ILE A 8 -11.96 49.47 9.58
CA ILE A 8 -11.04 48.49 10.16
C ILE A 8 -11.75 47.58 11.17
N LYS A 9 -12.61 48.14 12.05
CA LYS A 9 -13.39 47.33 13.00
C LYS A 9 -14.32 46.34 12.31
N ARG A 10 -14.92 46.72 11.17
CA ARG A 10 -15.78 45.84 10.38
C ARG A 10 -14.98 44.72 9.72
N LEU A 11 -13.86 45.06 9.09
CA LEU A 11 -12.92 44.09 8.50
C LEU A 11 -12.40 43.08 9.53
N HIS A 12 -11.97 43.54 10.71
CA HIS A 12 -11.50 42.64 11.77
C HIS A 12 -12.60 41.67 12.21
N LYS A 13 -13.84 42.16 12.36
CA LYS A 13 -14.99 41.33 12.71
C LYS A 13 -15.31 40.30 11.61
N GLU A 14 -15.25 40.68 10.33
CA GLU A 14 -15.45 39.76 9.21
C GLU A 14 -14.35 38.70 9.12
N VAL A 15 -13.08 39.09 9.28
CA VAL A 15 -11.95 38.15 9.32
C VAL A 15 -12.12 37.17 10.49
N GLN A 16 -12.48 37.66 11.67
CA GLN A 16 -12.67 36.83 12.85
C GLN A 16 -13.85 35.86 12.71
N ILE A 17 -14.95 36.28 12.07
CA ILE A 17 -16.08 35.41 11.74
C ILE A 17 -15.66 34.34 10.73
N ARG A 18 -14.93 34.70 9.66
CA ARG A 18 -14.47 33.75 8.65
C ARG A 18 -13.48 32.74 9.23
N CYS A 19 -12.52 33.19 10.05
CA CYS A 19 -11.59 32.31 10.75
C CYS A 19 -12.31 31.34 11.71
N ALA A 20 -13.25 31.84 12.52
CA ALA A 20 -14.02 30.99 13.43
C ALA A 20 -14.88 29.97 12.67
N THR A 21 -15.43 30.35 11.51
CA THR A 21 -16.21 29.43 10.67
C THR A 21 -15.32 28.34 10.07
N LEU A 22 -14.13 28.69 9.57
CA LEU A 22 -13.17 27.72 9.03
C LEU A 22 -12.70 26.73 10.09
N LEU A 23 -12.35 27.22 11.28
CA LEU A 23 -11.96 26.35 12.41
C LEU A 23 -13.08 25.37 12.78
N ARG A 24 -14.33 25.85 12.83
CA ARG A 24 -15.48 25.01 13.13
C ARG A 24 -15.76 23.96 12.05
N VAL A 25 -15.58 24.31 10.77
CA VAL A 25 -15.70 23.36 9.66
C VAL A 25 -14.61 22.28 9.76
N LEU A 26 -13.37 22.66 10.09
CA LEU A 26 -12.27 21.71 10.30
C LEU A 26 -12.58 20.74 11.46
N GLU A 27 -13.02 21.24 12.62
CA GLU A 27 -13.42 20.40 13.76
C GLU A 27 -14.56 19.44 13.40
N ILE A 28 -15.58 19.90 12.66
CA ILE A 28 -16.67 19.04 12.18
C ILE A 28 -16.15 17.97 11.22
N THR A 29 -15.22 18.32 10.33
CA THR A 29 -14.64 17.33 9.40
C THR A 29 -13.85 16.25 10.13
N GLU A 30 -13.07 16.60 11.16
CA GLU A 30 -12.34 15.59 11.96
C GLU A 30 -13.27 14.73 12.82
N MET A 31 -14.34 15.31 13.36
CA MET A 31 -15.33 14.56 14.14
C MET A 31 -16.16 13.60 13.28
N THR A 32 -16.49 14.00 12.04
CA THR A 32 -17.21 13.14 11.09
C THR A 32 -16.33 12.00 10.57
N THR A 33 -15.04 12.23 10.33
CA THR A 33 -14.10 11.14 9.98
C THR A 33 -13.90 10.17 11.16
N ALA A 34 -13.78 10.66 12.39
CA ALA A 34 -13.68 9.81 13.58
C ALA A 34 -14.92 8.92 13.77
N THR A 35 -16.12 9.47 13.58
CA THR A 35 -17.38 8.71 13.69
C THR A 35 -17.50 7.67 12.57
N ALA A 36 -17.13 8.03 11.34
CA ALA A 36 -17.10 7.09 10.21
C ALA A 36 -16.09 5.96 10.45
N TYR A 37 -14.90 6.28 10.97
CA TYR A 37 -13.87 5.30 11.29
C TYR A 37 -14.30 4.33 12.39
N GLN A 38 -14.98 4.81 13.44
CA GLN A 38 -15.56 3.95 14.48
C GLN A 38 -16.56 2.94 13.90
N GLY A 39 -17.43 3.38 12.97
CA GLY A 39 -18.37 2.49 12.29
C GLY A 39 -17.66 1.42 11.46
N LEU A 40 -16.58 1.79 10.77
CA LEU A 40 -15.74 0.85 10.02
C LEU A 40 -15.05 -0.16 10.95
N LEU A 41 -14.50 0.27 12.09
CA LEU A 41 -13.92 -0.64 13.08
C LEU A 41 -14.93 -1.63 13.65
N GLN A 42 -16.19 -1.22 13.85
CA GLN A 42 -17.25 -2.13 14.28
C GLN A 42 -17.64 -3.12 13.17
N LYS A 43 -17.74 -2.67 11.91
CA LYS A 43 -18.07 -3.53 10.76
C LYS A 43 -17.00 -4.59 10.52
N TYR A 44 -15.74 -4.17 10.40
CA TYR A 44 -14.65 -5.05 10.00
C TYR A 44 -13.99 -5.77 11.19
N ALA A 45 -14.07 -5.19 12.38
CA ALA A 45 -13.54 -5.74 13.64
C ALA A 45 -12.13 -6.36 13.48
N PRO A 46 -11.14 -5.59 12.98
CA PRO A 46 -9.81 -6.11 12.71
C PRO A 46 -9.16 -6.66 13.98
N ARG A 47 -8.47 -7.80 13.85
CA ARG A 47 -7.77 -8.48 14.93
C ARG A 47 -6.41 -8.96 14.43
N LEU A 48 -5.46 -9.12 15.35
CA LEU A 48 -4.19 -9.78 15.08
C LEU A 48 -4.41 -11.13 14.38
N ILE A 49 -3.68 -11.35 13.29
CA ILE A 49 -3.72 -12.58 12.51
C ILE A 49 -2.96 -13.66 13.27
N ARG A 50 -3.63 -14.76 13.60
CA ARG A 50 -3.01 -15.89 14.33
C ARG A 50 -2.93 -17.17 13.50
N ASN A 51 -3.69 -17.23 12.42
CA ASN A 51 -3.81 -18.41 11.59
C ASN A 51 -4.20 -18.02 10.15
N GLU A 52 -4.13 -18.98 9.25
CA GLU A 52 -4.43 -18.79 7.82
C GLU A 52 -5.87 -18.33 7.55
N ARG A 53 -6.85 -18.69 8.40
CA ARG A 53 -8.24 -18.23 8.22
C ARG A 53 -8.37 -16.74 8.51
N ASP A 54 -7.70 -16.26 9.55
CA ASP A 54 -7.65 -14.83 9.89
C ASP A 54 -7.00 -14.04 8.74
N HIS A 55 -5.91 -14.57 8.18
CA HIS A 55 -5.18 -13.97 7.07
C HIS A 55 -6.03 -13.87 5.81
N LYS A 56 -6.65 -14.98 5.39
CA LYS A 56 -7.58 -15.00 4.24
C LYS A 56 -8.76 -14.06 4.42
N ARG A 57 -9.33 -13.99 5.63
CA ARG A 57 -10.40 -13.04 5.96
C ARG A 57 -9.91 -11.60 5.76
N MET A 58 -8.74 -11.27 6.31
CA MET A 58 -8.17 -9.92 6.19
C MET A 58 -7.90 -9.54 4.74
N LEU A 59 -7.34 -10.44 3.94
CA LEU A 59 -7.09 -10.23 2.50
C LEU A 59 -8.39 -10.00 1.73
N ARG A 60 -9.46 -10.73 2.05
CA ARG A 60 -10.78 -10.51 1.46
C ARG A 60 -11.32 -9.12 1.82
N ASP A 61 -11.22 -8.72 3.08
CA ASP A 61 -11.71 -7.43 3.57
C ASP A 61 -10.92 -6.26 2.92
N ILE A 62 -9.59 -6.42 2.74
CA ILE A 62 -8.75 -5.51 1.94
C ILE A 62 -9.24 -5.45 0.50
N GLY A 63 -9.47 -6.62 -0.12
CA GLY A 63 -9.96 -6.73 -1.48
C GLY A 63 -11.29 -6.01 -1.70
N GLU A 64 -12.24 -6.15 -0.77
CA GLU A 64 -13.53 -5.42 -0.77
C GLU A 64 -13.30 -3.91 -0.82
N LEU A 65 -12.47 -3.37 0.08
CA LEU A 65 -12.16 -1.94 0.12
C LEU A 65 -11.50 -1.46 -1.17
N MET A 66 -10.59 -2.25 -1.75
CA MET A 66 -9.90 -1.88 -3.00
C MET A 66 -10.80 -1.89 -4.24
N THR A 67 -12.01 -2.45 -4.16
CA THR A 67 -12.99 -2.31 -5.26
C THR A 67 -13.63 -0.91 -5.31
N HIS A 68 -13.53 -0.12 -4.24
CA HIS A 68 -14.11 1.21 -4.21
C HIS A 68 -13.32 2.16 -5.11
N PRO A 69 -13.98 2.89 -6.04
CA PRO A 69 -13.28 3.78 -6.98
C PRO A 69 -12.60 4.97 -6.29
N LYS A 70 -13.06 5.34 -5.09
CA LYS A 70 -12.47 6.37 -4.26
C LYS A 70 -12.74 6.06 -2.79
N LEU A 71 -11.68 5.98 -1.99
CA LEU A 71 -11.77 5.79 -0.55
C LEU A 71 -11.96 7.14 0.15
N SER A 72 -12.84 7.16 1.15
CA SER A 72 -12.88 8.23 2.15
C SER A 72 -11.62 8.18 3.03
N ALA A 73 -11.36 9.27 3.76
CA ALA A 73 -10.22 9.31 4.70
C ALA A 73 -10.28 8.19 5.74
N ALA A 74 -11.48 7.88 6.26
CA ALA A 74 -11.68 6.81 7.24
C ALA A 74 -11.50 5.41 6.64
N GLU A 75 -11.96 5.16 5.41
CA GLU A 75 -11.72 3.89 4.72
C GLU A 75 -10.24 3.69 4.38
N ASN A 76 -9.55 4.76 3.98
CA ASN A 76 -8.11 4.72 3.71
C ASN A 76 -7.32 4.40 4.99
N GLU A 77 -7.70 5.00 6.12
CA GLU A 77 -7.10 4.72 7.42
C GLU A 77 -7.32 3.26 7.84
N LEU A 78 -8.53 2.73 7.64
CA LEU A 78 -8.80 1.31 7.90
C LEU A 78 -7.98 0.42 6.98
N LEU A 79 -7.93 0.72 5.68
CA LEU A 79 -7.17 -0.05 4.71
C LEU A 79 -5.69 -0.13 5.11
N ASN A 80 -5.09 0.99 5.51
CA ASN A 80 -3.71 1.04 6.01
C ASN A 80 -3.51 0.13 7.24
N LEU A 81 -4.45 0.14 8.20
CA LEU A 81 -4.40 -0.75 9.36
C LEU A 81 -4.45 -2.23 8.95
N LEU A 82 -5.37 -2.60 8.05
CA LEU A 82 -5.50 -3.99 7.60
C LEU A 82 -4.23 -4.46 6.88
N ILE A 83 -3.69 -3.63 5.98
CA ILE A 83 -2.43 -3.90 5.28
C ILE A 83 -1.31 -4.10 6.28
N HIS A 84 -1.18 -3.22 7.28
CA HIS A 84 -0.14 -3.34 8.29
C HIS A 84 -0.20 -4.67 9.06
N LEU A 85 -1.40 -5.11 9.45
CA LEU A 85 -1.58 -6.40 10.13
C LEU A 85 -1.22 -7.60 9.25
N VAL A 86 -1.53 -7.55 7.95
CA VAL A 86 -1.10 -8.58 7.00
C VAL A 86 0.42 -8.59 6.85
N THR A 87 1.03 -7.42 6.63
CA THR A 87 2.47 -7.30 6.48
C THR A 87 3.21 -7.83 7.70
N GLN A 88 2.79 -7.47 8.92
CA GLN A 88 3.41 -7.99 10.14
C GLN A 88 3.29 -9.51 10.30
N HIS A 89 2.22 -10.11 9.77
CA HIS A 89 2.04 -11.57 9.81
C HIS A 89 2.84 -12.29 8.73
N GLU A 90 3.02 -11.66 7.57
CA GLU A 90 3.81 -12.18 6.45
C GLU A 90 5.30 -11.90 6.58
N GLU A 91 5.67 -10.95 7.46
CA GLU A 91 7.06 -10.59 7.71
C GLU A 91 7.81 -11.86 8.15
N PRO A 92 8.80 -12.31 7.37
CA PRO A 92 9.43 -13.58 7.63
C PRO A 92 10.21 -13.46 8.95
N ILE A 93 10.09 -14.48 9.79
CA ILE A 93 10.77 -14.55 11.09
C ILE A 93 12.30 -14.55 10.91
N ASP A 94 12.78 -14.92 9.72
CA ASP A 94 14.19 -14.87 9.32
C ASP A 94 14.37 -14.08 8.01
N PRO A 95 15.52 -13.39 7.80
CA PRO A 95 15.83 -12.83 6.49
C PRO A 95 15.81 -13.95 5.44
N MET A 96 15.06 -13.71 4.35
CA MET A 96 14.96 -14.64 3.24
C MET A 96 16.37 -15.06 2.79
N PRO A 97 16.69 -16.37 2.72
CA PRO A 97 18.02 -16.81 2.33
C PRO A 97 18.36 -16.25 0.95
N ASP A 98 19.58 -15.77 0.78
CA ASP A 98 20.06 -15.24 -0.49
C ASP A 98 20.07 -16.40 -1.51
N VAL A 99 19.07 -16.42 -2.40
CA VAL A 99 18.94 -17.49 -3.39
C VAL A 99 19.84 -17.14 -4.57
N PRO A 100 20.83 -18.01 -4.91
CA PRO A 100 21.75 -17.69 -5.98
C PRO A 100 21.00 -17.61 -7.33
N PRO A 101 21.44 -16.75 -8.27
CA PRO A 101 20.67 -16.42 -9.48
C PRO A 101 20.36 -17.62 -10.39
N ASP A 102 21.22 -18.64 -10.37
CA ASP A 102 21.05 -19.91 -11.06
C ASP A 102 19.81 -20.68 -10.57
N ARG A 103 19.65 -20.78 -9.24
CA ARG A 103 18.49 -21.44 -8.61
C ARG A 103 17.20 -20.65 -8.82
N MET A 104 17.27 -19.32 -8.71
CA MET A 104 16.12 -18.46 -8.96
C MET A 104 15.66 -18.56 -10.42
N LEU A 105 16.59 -18.52 -11.38
CA LEU A 105 16.27 -18.67 -12.80
C LEU A 105 15.69 -20.06 -13.10
N ALA A 106 16.25 -21.13 -12.54
CA ALA A 106 15.73 -22.48 -12.68
C ALA A 106 14.28 -22.59 -12.19
N HIS A 107 14.01 -22.04 -10.99
CA HIS A 107 12.67 -22.02 -10.41
C HIS A 107 11.67 -21.25 -11.29
N LEU A 108 12.06 -20.10 -11.84
CA LEU A 108 11.17 -19.31 -12.72
C LEU A 108 10.86 -20.01 -14.04
N ILE A 109 11.82 -20.75 -14.61
CA ILE A 109 11.64 -21.55 -15.82
C ILE A 109 10.64 -22.67 -15.57
N GLU A 110 10.81 -23.39 -14.45
CA GLU A 110 9.91 -24.46 -14.03
C GLU A 110 8.50 -23.95 -13.72
N ALA A 111 8.38 -22.91 -12.88
CA ALA A 111 7.10 -22.35 -12.45
C ALA A 111 6.27 -21.79 -13.62
N LYS A 112 6.94 -21.26 -14.66
CA LYS A 112 6.28 -20.75 -15.87
C LYS A 112 6.08 -21.82 -16.95
N GLY A 113 6.61 -23.03 -16.77
CA GLY A 113 6.54 -24.11 -17.75
C GLY A 113 7.19 -23.77 -19.10
N VAL A 114 8.19 -22.88 -19.10
CA VAL A 114 8.88 -22.44 -20.33
C VAL A 114 10.20 -23.17 -20.49
N SER A 115 10.66 -23.33 -21.73
CA SER A 115 11.96 -23.89 -22.04
C SER A 115 13.06 -22.83 -22.05
N GLN A 116 14.31 -23.23 -21.81
CA GLN A 116 15.48 -22.34 -21.97
C GLN A 116 15.56 -21.70 -23.36
N SER A 117 15.08 -22.39 -24.41
CA SER A 117 15.04 -21.85 -25.78
C SER A 117 14.04 -20.71 -25.93
N GLU A 118 12.89 -20.81 -25.28
CA GLU A 118 11.87 -19.77 -25.32
C GLU A 118 12.32 -18.53 -24.54
N VAL A 119 12.94 -18.74 -23.38
CA VAL A 119 13.54 -17.64 -22.61
C VAL A 119 14.63 -16.95 -23.43
N ALA A 120 15.52 -17.71 -24.07
CA ALA A 120 16.59 -17.19 -24.94
C ALA A 120 16.04 -16.32 -26.07
N LYS A 121 15.01 -16.81 -26.76
CA LYS A 121 14.34 -16.08 -27.84
C LYS A 121 13.66 -14.81 -27.34
N ALA A 122 13.00 -14.87 -26.18
CA ALA A 122 12.25 -13.74 -25.63
C ALA A 122 13.16 -12.57 -25.22
N ILE A 123 14.36 -12.86 -24.71
CA ILE A 123 15.30 -11.84 -24.23
C ILE A 123 16.40 -11.49 -25.23
N GLY A 124 16.45 -12.16 -26.39
CA GLY A 124 17.45 -11.90 -27.43
C GLY A 124 18.87 -12.34 -27.09
N ILE A 125 19.03 -13.28 -26.15
CA ILE A 125 20.34 -13.79 -25.69
C ILE A 125 20.52 -15.24 -26.17
N PRO A 126 21.74 -15.68 -26.55
CA PRO A 126 21.99 -17.07 -26.90
C PRO A 126 21.55 -18.06 -25.81
N ARG A 127 20.97 -19.20 -26.22
CA ARG A 127 20.58 -20.28 -25.29
C ARG A 127 21.76 -20.78 -24.46
N SER A 128 22.97 -20.79 -25.01
CA SER A 128 24.20 -21.17 -24.29
C SER A 128 24.42 -20.30 -23.06
N THR A 129 24.18 -18.98 -23.16
CA THR A 129 24.28 -18.06 -22.02
C THR A 129 23.31 -18.41 -20.90
N ILE A 130 22.06 -18.78 -21.23
CA ILE A 130 21.08 -19.22 -20.24
C ILE A 130 21.53 -20.52 -19.57
N SER A 131 22.06 -21.46 -20.35
CA SER A 131 22.62 -22.71 -19.83
C SER A 131 23.82 -22.46 -18.90
N ASP A 132 24.68 -21.49 -19.21
CA ASP A 132 25.84 -21.15 -18.37
C ASP A 132 25.44 -20.47 -17.07
N VAL A 133 24.37 -19.69 -17.08
CA VAL A 133 23.77 -19.13 -15.86
C VAL A 133 23.15 -20.23 -15.00
N LEU A 134 22.36 -21.14 -15.60
CA LEU A 134 21.72 -22.25 -14.89
C LEU A 134 22.70 -23.27 -14.29
N THR A 135 23.90 -23.38 -14.85
CA THR A 135 24.97 -24.24 -14.34
C THR A 135 25.92 -23.50 -13.37
N GLY A 136 25.67 -22.22 -13.09
CA GLY A 136 26.50 -21.39 -12.23
C GLY A 136 27.85 -20.98 -12.84
N ARG A 137 28.12 -21.32 -14.11
CA ARG A 137 29.35 -20.95 -14.82
C ARG A 137 29.42 -19.47 -15.18
N ARG A 138 28.26 -18.81 -15.25
CA ARG A 138 28.14 -17.39 -15.55
C ARG A 138 27.26 -16.67 -14.53
N GLN A 139 27.79 -15.60 -13.93
CA GLN A 139 27.01 -14.74 -13.03
C GLN A 139 26.12 -13.77 -13.83
N ILE A 140 24.95 -13.45 -13.28
CA ILE A 140 24.07 -12.39 -13.78
C ILE A 140 24.57 -11.07 -13.18
N SER A 141 24.82 -10.06 -14.02
CA SER A 141 25.19 -8.71 -13.60
C SER A 141 24.27 -7.69 -14.27
N LYS A 142 24.14 -6.49 -13.70
CA LYS A 142 23.32 -5.40 -14.28
C LYS A 142 23.84 -4.87 -15.64
N ALA A 143 25.03 -5.28 -16.07
CA ALA A 143 25.68 -4.83 -17.30
C ALA A 143 25.58 -5.85 -18.46
N ASN A 144 24.94 -7.00 -18.23
CA ASN A 144 24.82 -8.11 -19.19
C ASN A 144 23.57 -8.01 -20.06
#